data_AF-A0A8X6YQ54-F1
#
_entry.id   AF-A0A8X6YQ54-F1
#
_cell.length_a   1.000
_cell.length_b   1.000
_cell.length_c   1.000
_cell.angle_alpha   90.00
_cell.angle_beta   90.00
_cell.angle_gamma   90.00
#
_symmetry.space_group_name_H-M   'P 1'
#
loop_
_entity.id
_entity.type
_entity.pdbx_description
1 polymer ?
#
loop_
_entity_poly.entity_id
_entity_poly.type
_entity_poly.pdbx_seq_one_letter_code
_entity_poly.pdbx_strand_id
1 'polypeptide(L)'
;MNGIARLSNLRHPVNYSLVRRASSKASDQFHLPDATPEEIHLVNERIKLRKALRAEYLRKATDPHCTEPIVFDPLMQRYYSMHSTLTDRFVPTFKNWCQYMLTCIVPIVAYGWYLKWSWEKREKKYRSGEVEYKDRLFKYE
;
A
#
# COMPACT_ATOMS: atom_id res chain seq x y z
N MET A 1 25.73 -0.39 -49.76
CA MET A 1 24.62 0.54 -49.44
C MET A 1 23.51 -0.24 -48.78
N ASN A 2 22.89 0.36 -47.76
CA ASN A 2 21.80 -0.14 -46.90
C ASN A 2 22.29 -1.11 -45.81
N GLY A 3 22.35 -0.78 -44.52
CA GLY A 3 21.77 0.34 -43.79
C GLY A 3 21.44 -0.18 -42.40
N ILE A 4 22.31 0.10 -41.43
CA ILE A 4 22.12 -0.18 -40.01
C ILE A 4 20.91 0.63 -39.52
N ALA A 5 19.91 -0.01 -38.92
CA ALA A 5 18.86 0.69 -38.15
C ALA A 5 18.31 -0.14 -36.98
N ARG A 6 18.95 0.09 -35.82
CA ARG A 6 18.38 0.20 -34.45
C ARG A 6 17.58 -0.97 -33.85
N LEU A 7 18.30 -1.71 -33.01
CA LEU A 7 17.83 -2.13 -31.69
C LEU A 7 17.48 -0.89 -30.84
N SER A 8 16.21 -0.48 -30.78
CA SER A 8 15.69 0.38 -29.71
C SER A 8 14.16 0.39 -29.78
N ASN A 9 13.51 0.13 -28.64
CA ASN A 9 12.05 0.01 -28.41
C ASN A 9 11.59 -1.43 -28.61
N LEU A 10 11.44 -2.25 -27.56
CA LEU A 10 10.28 -2.20 -26.66
C LEU A 10 10.69 -2.44 -25.21
N ARG A 11 11.13 -1.39 -24.50
CA ARG A 11 11.00 -1.35 -23.05
C ARG A 11 9.57 -0.85 -22.78
N HIS A 12 8.61 -1.76 -22.61
CA HIS A 12 7.28 -1.35 -22.18
C HIS A 12 7.40 -0.69 -20.80
N PRO A 13 6.93 0.56 -20.61
CA PRO A 13 6.77 1.09 -19.26
C PRO A 13 5.70 0.23 -18.58
N VAL A 14 6.06 -0.38 -17.45
CA VAL A 14 5.09 -1.02 -16.57
C VAL A 14 4.22 0.12 -16.01
N ASN A 15 3.14 0.43 -16.70
CA ASN A 15 2.11 1.35 -16.23
C ASN A 15 1.43 0.68 -15.04
N TYR A 16 1.76 1.12 -13.83
CA TYR A 16 1.01 0.81 -12.62
C TYR A 16 -0.29 1.63 -12.63
N SER A 17 -1.17 1.40 -13.61
CA SER A 17 -2.52 1.95 -13.54
C SER A 17 -3.25 1.21 -12.42
N LEU A 18 -3.75 1.96 -11.44
CA LEU A 18 -4.59 1.48 -10.34
C LEU A 18 -6.00 1.11 -10.82
N VAL A 19 -6.10 0.50 -12.00
CA VAL A 19 -7.35 -0.08 -12.49
C VAL A 19 -7.19 -1.58 -12.32
N ARG A 20 -7.70 -2.11 -11.21
CA ARG A 20 -8.04 -3.52 -11.13
C ARG A 20 -9.12 -3.75 -12.19
N ARG A 21 -8.73 -4.02 -13.44
CA ARG A 21 -9.65 -4.57 -14.43
C ARG A 21 -10.27 -5.80 -13.77
N ALA A 22 -11.60 -5.87 -13.72
CA ALA A 22 -12.27 -7.10 -13.35
C ALA A 22 -11.77 -8.16 -14.36
N SER A 23 -10.87 -9.03 -13.93
CA SER A 23 -10.27 -10.04 -14.81
C SER A 23 -11.37 -11.02 -15.16
N SER A 24 -11.96 -10.86 -16.34
CA SER A 24 -12.69 -11.95 -16.96
C SER A 24 -11.64 -12.99 -17.36
N LYS A 25 -11.96 -14.29 -17.33
CA LYS A 25 -11.05 -15.36 -17.80
C LYS A 25 -10.48 -15.09 -19.20
N ALA A 26 -11.20 -14.32 -20.02
CA ALA A 26 -10.79 -13.90 -21.36
C ALA A 26 -9.68 -12.83 -21.37
N SER A 27 -9.49 -12.09 -20.27
CA SER A 27 -8.46 -11.06 -20.11
C SER A 27 -7.21 -11.53 -19.36
N ASP A 28 -7.17 -12.80 -18.92
CA ASP A 28 -5.99 -13.37 -18.30
C ASP A 28 -4.87 -13.45 -19.36
N GLN A 29 -3.85 -12.59 -19.22
CA GLN A 29 -2.73 -12.44 -20.16
C GLN A 29 -1.95 -13.76 -20.43
N PHE A 30 -2.15 -14.78 -19.59
CA PHE A 30 -1.50 -16.09 -19.66
C PHE A 30 -2.30 -17.16 -20.43
N HIS A 31 -3.51 -16.83 -20.89
CA HIS A 31 -4.37 -17.70 -21.71
C HIS A 31 -4.59 -17.11 -23.12
N LEU A 32 -3.66 -16.28 -23.58
CA LEU A 32 -3.66 -15.77 -24.95
C LEU A 32 -3.25 -16.91 -25.91
N PRO A 33 -3.85 -17.01 -27.11
CA PRO A 33 -3.49 -18.03 -28.11
C PRO A 33 -2.02 -17.99 -28.54
N ASP A 34 -1.36 -16.84 -28.38
CA ASP A 34 -0.01 -16.55 -28.90
C ASP A 34 1.09 -16.58 -27.80
N ALA A 35 0.86 -17.28 -26.69
CA ALA A 35 1.81 -17.33 -25.57
C ALA A 35 3.14 -17.96 -25.99
N THR A 36 4.26 -17.35 -25.58
CA THR A 36 5.59 -17.90 -25.86
C THR A 36 5.83 -19.18 -25.05
N PRO A 37 6.65 -20.12 -25.54
CA PRO A 37 6.95 -21.36 -24.81
C PRO A 37 7.50 -21.12 -23.39
N GLU A 38 8.25 -20.03 -23.19
CA GLU A 38 8.81 -19.64 -21.89
C GLU A 38 7.72 -19.19 -20.91
N GLU A 39 6.73 -18.42 -21.36
CA GLU A 39 5.62 -17.97 -20.51
C GLU A 39 4.77 -19.16 -20.06
N ILE A 40 4.51 -20.11 -20.96
CA ILE A 40 3.79 -21.34 -20.66
C ILE A 40 4.54 -22.14 -19.58
N HIS A 41 5.87 -22.23 -19.69
CA HIS A 41 6.71 -22.89 -18.70
C HIS A 41 6.58 -22.24 -17.32
N LEU A 42 6.72 -20.91 -17.22
CA LEU A 42 6.60 -20.17 -15.96
C LEU A 42 5.21 -20.31 -15.31
N VAL A 43 4.15 -20.35 -16.12
CA VAL A 43 2.78 -20.58 -15.64
C VAL A 43 2.66 -21.99 -15.06
N ASN A 44 3.19 -22.99 -15.76
CA ASN A 44 3.18 -24.38 -15.30
C ASN A 44 3.95 -24.55 -13.98
N GLU A 45 5.09 -23.87 -13.83
CA GLU A 45 5.85 -23.84 -12.58
C GLU A 45 5.04 -23.24 -11.43
N ARG A 46 4.37 -22.10 -11.65
CA ARG A 46 3.48 -21.48 -10.66
C ARG A 46 2.32 -22.39 -10.27
N ILE A 47 1.71 -23.07 -11.24
CA ILE A 47 0.63 -24.05 -11.00
C ILE A 47 1.16 -25.21 -10.18
N LYS A 48 2.35 -25.73 -10.50
CA LYS A 48 3.02 -26.80 -9.75
C LYS A 48 3.26 -26.40 -8.30
N LEU A 49 3.78 -25.20 -8.04
CA LEU A 49 3.99 -24.67 -6.69
C LEU A 49 2.67 -24.53 -5.92
N ARG A 50 1.62 -23.97 -6.53
CA ARG A 50 0.29 -23.86 -5.90
C ARG A 50 -0.29 -25.23 -5.53
N LYS A 51 -0.16 -26.22 -6.43
CA LYS A 51 -0.60 -27.59 -6.18
C LYS A 51 0.16 -28.22 -5.00
N ALA A 52 1.48 -28.01 -4.93
CA ALA A 52 2.30 -28.51 -3.83
C ALA A 52 1.90 -27.91 -2.47
N LEU A 53 1.75 -26.58 -2.39
CA LEU A 53 1.33 -25.89 -1.16
C LEU A 53 -0.08 -26.33 -0.72
N ARG A 54 -1.00 -26.49 -1.67
CA ARG A 54 -2.36 -26.98 -1.38
C ARG A 54 -2.33 -28.41 -0.85
N ALA A 55 -1.50 -29.28 -1.43
CA ALA A 55 -1.36 -30.66 -0.95
C ALA A 55 -0.80 -30.71 0.48
N GLU A 56 0.19 -29.88 0.81
CA GLU A 56 0.71 -29.76 2.17
C GLU A 56 -0.38 -29.31 3.16
N TYR A 57 -1.12 -28.25 2.81
CA TYR A 57 -2.20 -27.73 3.64
C TYR A 57 -3.28 -28.80 3.88
N LEU A 58 -3.75 -29.46 2.80
CA LEU A 58 -4.76 -30.51 2.91
C LEU A 58 -4.26 -31.66 3.81
N ARG A 59 -3.01 -32.10 3.62
CA ARG A 59 -2.41 -33.14 4.46
C ARG A 59 -2.46 -32.80 5.94
N LYS A 60 -2.15 -31.56 6.33
CA LYS A 60 -2.19 -31.11 7.73
C LYS A 60 -3.63 -30.91 8.22
N ALA A 61 -4.51 -30.35 7.38
CA ALA A 61 -5.87 -30.02 7.74
C ALA A 61 -6.77 -31.25 7.92
N THR A 62 -6.54 -32.32 7.15
CA THR A 62 -7.34 -33.56 7.21
C THR A 62 -6.75 -34.62 8.13
N ASP A 63 -5.63 -34.37 8.78
CA ASP A 63 -4.99 -35.33 9.69
C ASP A 63 -5.80 -35.45 11.00
N PRO A 64 -6.40 -36.62 11.31
CA PRO A 64 -7.19 -36.82 12.52
C PRO A 64 -6.34 -36.83 13.80
N HIS A 65 -5.02 -36.98 13.68
CA HIS A 65 -4.10 -37.00 14.82
C HIS A 65 -3.41 -35.64 15.07
N CYS A 66 -3.77 -34.61 14.30
CA CYS A 66 -3.24 -33.27 14.52
C CYS A 66 -3.64 -32.73 15.90
N THR A 67 -2.64 -32.41 16.73
CA THR A 67 -2.86 -31.84 18.07
C THR A 67 -3.17 -30.33 18.01
N GLU A 68 -2.70 -29.65 16.97
CA GLU A 68 -2.91 -28.22 16.80
C GLU A 68 -4.29 -27.93 16.17
N PRO A 69 -5.10 -27.04 16.76
CA PRO A 69 -6.43 -26.72 16.24
C PRO A 69 -6.39 -25.89 14.95
N ILE A 70 -5.24 -25.28 14.62
CA ILE A 70 -5.07 -24.41 13.45
C ILE A 70 -3.81 -24.86 12.70
N VAL A 71 -3.91 -25.01 11.39
CA VAL A 71 -2.75 -25.34 10.55
C VAL A 71 -1.77 -24.17 10.51
N PHE A 72 -0.58 -24.39 11.07
CA PHE A 72 0.49 -23.41 11.01
C PHE A 72 1.00 -23.20 9.57
N ASP A 73 1.00 -21.94 9.11
CA ASP A 73 1.56 -21.51 7.81
C ASP A 73 2.85 -20.69 8.01
N PRO A 74 4.03 -21.21 7.58
CA PRO A 74 5.28 -20.49 7.69
C PRO A 74 5.33 -19.19 6.85
N LEU A 75 4.56 -19.11 5.76
CA LEU A 75 4.53 -17.91 4.91
C LEU A 75 3.81 -16.76 5.62
N MET A 76 2.71 -17.06 6.34
CA MET A 76 2.04 -16.07 7.17
C MET A 76 2.93 -15.61 8.32
N GLN A 77 3.58 -16.53 9.04
CA GLN A 77 4.52 -16.14 10.09
C GLN A 77 5.63 -15.24 9.54
N ARG A 78 6.20 -15.57 8.37
CA ARG A 78 7.21 -14.75 7.72
C ARG A 78 6.69 -13.35 7.39
N TYR A 79 5.47 -13.24 6.86
CA TYR A 79 4.83 -11.96 6.60
C TYR A 79 4.69 -11.11 7.87
N TYR A 80 4.17 -11.69 8.96
CA TYR A 80 4.05 -10.97 10.23
C TYR A 80 5.42 -10.58 10.82
N SER A 81 6.40 -11.48 10.76
CA SER A 81 7.76 -11.22 11.25
C SER A 81 8.46 -10.09 10.46
N MET A 82 8.17 -9.96 9.15
CA MET A 82 8.67 -8.86 8.33
C MET A 82 8.11 -7.52 8.80
N HIS A 83 6.83 -7.45 9.17
CA HIS A 83 6.23 -6.22 9.70
C HIS A 83 6.75 -5.86 11.08
N SER A 84 6.93 -6.84 11.97
CA SER A 84 7.46 -6.59 13.31
C SER A 84 8.93 -6.13 13.31
N THR A 85 9.71 -6.52 12.30
CA THR A 85 11.14 -6.16 12.15
C THR A 85 11.38 -4.96 11.23
N LEU A 86 10.33 -4.19 10.90
CA LEU A 86 10.44 -3.01 10.02
C LEU A 86 11.42 -1.96 10.57
N THR A 87 11.47 -1.80 11.89
CA THR A 87 12.38 -0.86 12.57
C THR A 87 13.84 -1.21 12.32
N ASP A 88 14.17 -2.50 12.34
CA ASP A 88 15.54 -3.00 12.21
C ASP A 88 16.04 -2.89 10.77
N ARG A 89 15.12 -2.92 9.80
CA ARG A 89 15.40 -2.79 8.37
C ARG A 89 15.28 -1.35 7.85
N PHE A 90 15.02 -0.38 8.72
CA PHE A 90 14.83 1.00 8.30
C PHE A 90 16.12 1.61 7.74
N VAL A 91 16.06 2.11 6.51
CA VAL A 91 17.16 2.87 5.89
C VAL A 91 16.77 4.35 5.89
N PRO A 92 17.56 5.22 6.56
CA PRO A 92 17.30 6.66 6.55
C PRO A 92 17.64 7.23 5.17
N THR A 93 16.62 7.37 4.32
CA THR A 93 16.73 8.03 3.01
C THR A 93 16.03 9.37 3.04
N PHE A 94 16.46 10.29 2.18
CA PHE A 94 15.81 11.60 2.06
C PHE A 94 14.32 11.49 1.71
N LYS A 95 13.95 10.52 0.87
CA LYS A 95 12.55 10.22 0.54
C LYS A 95 11.74 9.85 1.78
N ASN A 96 12.25 8.94 2.62
CA ASN A 96 11.57 8.50 3.83
C ASN A 96 11.41 9.65 4.83
N TRP A 97 12.44 10.51 4.94
CA TRP A 97 12.38 11.70 5.78
C TRP A 97 11.33 12.70 5.29
N CYS A 98 11.29 13.02 3.99
CA CYS A 98 10.25 13.89 3.42
C CYS A 98 8.85 13.34 3.66
N GLN A 99 8.66 12.02 3.49
CA GLN A 99 7.39 11.37 3.76
C GLN A 99 6.99 11.56 5.22
N TYR A 100 7.88 11.29 6.17
CA TYR A 100 7.64 11.50 7.60
C TYR A 100 7.30 12.96 7.93
N MET A 101 8.06 13.92 7.38
CA MET A 101 7.82 15.34 7.59
C MET A 101 6.43 15.76 7.12
N LEU A 102 6.03 15.34 5.92
CA LEU A 102 4.73 15.65 5.34
C LEU A 102 3.57 14.97 6.07
N THR A 103 3.74 13.72 6.52
CA THR A 103 2.64 12.97 7.16
C THR A 103 2.48 13.29 8.65
N CYS A 104 3.56 13.64 9.35
CA CYS A 104 3.52 13.84 10.80
C CYS A 104 3.67 15.31 11.17
N ILE A 105 4.73 15.99 10.71
CA ILE A 105 5.07 17.33 11.21
C ILE A 105 4.17 18.39 10.59
N VAL A 106 3.95 18.34 9.27
CA VAL A 106 3.12 19.32 8.57
C VAL A 106 1.70 19.42 9.13
N PRO A 107 0.92 18.34 9.36
CA PRO A 107 -0.42 18.49 9.90
C PRO A 107 -0.44 19.06 11.32
N ILE A 108 0.55 18.74 12.16
CA ILE A 108 0.67 19.30 13.52
C ILE A 108 0.88 20.82 13.45
N VAL A 109 1.84 21.26 12.65
CA VAL A 109 2.17 22.69 12.50
C VAL A 109 1.01 23.44 11.83
N ALA A 110 0.42 22.87 10.78
CA ALA A 110 -0.71 23.46 10.09
C ALA A 110 -1.91 23.63 11.02
N TYR A 111 -2.21 22.63 11.84
CA TYR A 111 -3.30 22.70 12.81
C TYR A 111 -3.03 23.75 13.89
N GLY A 112 -1.81 23.79 14.44
CA GLY A 112 -1.42 24.81 15.41
C GLY A 112 -1.51 26.23 14.86
N TRP A 113 -1.10 26.44 13.61
CA TRP A 113 -1.20 27.74 12.96
C TRP A 113 -2.66 28.12 12.66
N TYR A 114 -3.46 27.18 12.19
CA TYR A 114 -4.89 27.36 11.98
C TYR A 114 -5.61 27.77 13.26
N LEU A 115 -5.31 27.10 14.38
CA LEU A 115 -5.83 27.47 15.69
C LEU A 115 -5.43 28.91 16.01
N LYS A 116 -4.14 29.25 16.06
CA LYS A 116 -3.68 30.62 16.37
C LYS A 116 -4.41 31.67 15.53
N TRP A 117 -4.50 31.45 14.22
CA TRP A 117 -5.20 32.36 13.31
C TRP A 117 -6.70 32.50 13.60
N SER A 118 -7.38 31.39 13.91
CA SER A 118 -8.80 31.41 14.27
C SER A 118 -9.07 32.19 15.57
N TRP A 119 -8.16 32.08 16.55
CA TRP A 119 -8.25 32.78 17.82
C TRP A 119 -8.02 34.29 17.65
N GLU A 120 -6.96 34.69 16.94
CA GLU A 120 -6.69 36.11 16.66
C GLU A 120 -7.86 36.79 15.91
N LYS A 121 -8.43 36.10 14.92
CA LYS A 121 -9.62 36.60 14.21
C LYS A 121 -10.81 36.78 15.13
N ARG A 122 -11.03 35.84 16.05
CA ARG A 122 -12.13 35.88 17.02
C ARG A 122 -11.94 37.01 18.02
N GLU A 123 -10.73 37.16 18.56
CA GLU A 123 -10.38 38.24 19.48
C GLU A 123 -10.55 39.62 18.84
N LYS A 124 -10.14 39.77 17.57
CA LYS A 124 -10.36 41.02 16.82
C LYS A 124 -11.85 41.38 16.74
N LYS A 125 -12.73 40.41 16.45
CA LYS A 125 -14.18 40.62 16.42
C LYS A 125 -14.76 41.01 17.79
N TYR A 126 -14.20 40.47 18.87
CA TYR A 126 -14.60 40.85 20.23
C TYR A 126 -14.14 42.27 20.59
N ARG A 127 -12.95 42.68 20.13
CA ARG A 127 -12.43 44.04 20.36
C ARG A 127 -13.10 45.10 19.50
N SER A 128 -13.46 44.78 18.26
CA SER A 128 -14.19 45.71 17.39
C SER A 128 -15.66 45.87 17.77
N GLY A 129 -16.19 45.01 18.66
CA GLY A 129 -17.59 45.04 19.07
C GLY A 129 -18.55 44.46 18.04
N GLU A 130 -18.04 43.82 16.97
CA GLU A 130 -18.86 43.16 15.96
C GLU A 130 -19.70 42.00 16.51
N VAL A 131 -19.29 41.43 17.64
CA VAL A 131 -20.03 40.38 18.33
C VAL A 131 -20.60 40.92 19.64
N GLU A 132 -21.93 40.88 19.76
CA GLU A 132 -22.63 41.26 20.98
C GLU A 132 -22.19 40.40 22.17
N TYR A 133 -22.23 40.99 23.37
CA TYR A 133 -21.78 40.32 24.59
C TYR A 133 -22.54 39.01 24.90
N LYS A 134 -23.79 38.90 24.43
CA LYS A 134 -24.64 37.71 24.60
C LYS A 134 -24.18 36.51 23.75
N ASP A 135 -23.53 36.75 22.61
CA ASP A 135 -23.14 35.73 21.63
C ASP A 135 -21.68 35.27 21.78
N ARG A 136 -21.02 35.63 22.89
CA ARG A 136 -19.65 35.22 23.17
C ARG A 136 -19.61 33.77 23.67
N LEU A 137 -18.74 32.97 23.07
CA LEU A 137 -18.60 31.53 23.36
C LEU A 137 -18.11 31.25 24.79
N PHE A 138 -17.28 32.12 25.37
CA PHE A 138 -16.70 31.96 26.71
C PHE A 138 -17.12 33.16 27.58
N LYS A 139 -18.32 33.11 28.14
CA LYS A 139 -18.89 34.23 28.90
C LYS A 139 -18.69 34.12 30.41
N TYR A 140 -18.63 32.90 30.94
CA TYR A 140 -18.65 32.62 32.39
C TYR A 140 -17.58 31.61 32.83
N GLU A 141 -16.63 31.31 31.96
CA GLU A 141 -15.47 30.47 32.24
C GLU A 141 -14.25 31.32 32.57
#